data_AF-A0A431HMQ2-F1
#
_entry.id   AF-A0A431HMQ2-F1
#
_cell.length_a   1.000
_cell.length_b   1.000
_cell.length_c   1.000
_cell.angle_alpha   90.00
_cell.angle_beta   90.00
_cell.angle_gamma   90.00
#
_symmetry.space_group_name_H-M   'P 1'
#
loop_
_entity.id
_entity.type
_entity.pdbx_description
1 polymer ?
#
loop_
_entity_poly.entity_id
_entity_poly.type
_entity_poly.pdbx_seq_one_letter_code
_entity_poly.pdbx_strand_id
1 'polypeptide(L)'
;MYVVTRKKELWNVEEELWGTYKFGHNLIVHRKKFAAPAYTKGKEESYFVNGYPYILKDGLMIREIFKYSKRVLSGENEPAVLYPNGTKEWYCDGMLHRLNFPAIEYSNGDVEYWQWGKRHRQGGPAVVIGDRQYWFVDGEFVKCIF
;
A
#
# COMPACT_ATOMS: atom_id res chain seq x y z
N MET A 1 -11.07 -10.55 17.12
CA MET A 1 -9.63 -10.45 17.43
C MET A 1 -9.27 -11.74 18.11
N TYR A 2 -8.40 -12.57 17.54
CA TYR A 2 -8.00 -13.83 18.15
C TYR A 2 -6.49 -13.99 18.02
N VAL A 3 -5.85 -14.28 19.16
CA VAL A 3 -4.44 -14.68 19.25
C VAL A 3 -4.42 -16.20 19.11
N VAL A 4 -3.65 -16.72 18.15
CA VAL A 4 -3.40 -18.17 18.04
C VAL A 4 -1.92 -18.40 18.28
N THR A 5 -1.59 -18.79 19.50
CA THR A 5 -0.28 -19.35 19.86
C THR A 5 -0.28 -20.83 19.45
N ARG A 6 0.60 -21.23 18.53
CA ARG A 6 0.86 -22.65 18.28
C ARG A 6 2.19 -23.03 18.94
N LYS A 7 2.12 -23.74 20.05
CA LYS A 7 3.27 -24.48 20.59
C LYS A 7 3.50 -25.69 19.66
N LYS A 8 4.68 -25.78 19.04
CA LYS A 8 5.12 -27.02 18.40
C LYS A 8 6.15 -27.64 19.33
N GLU A 9 5.93 -28.88 19.73
CA GLU A 9 6.94 -29.62 20.48
C GLU A 9 8.17 -29.83 19.58
N LEU A 10 9.34 -29.55 20.17
CA LEU A 10 10.69 -29.61 19.62
C LEU A 10 11.12 -28.36 18.81
N TRP A 11 12.09 -27.65 19.41
CA TRP A 11 12.77 -26.41 19.02
C TRP A 11 12.04 -25.12 19.43
N ASN A 12 12.58 -24.47 20.47
CA ASN A 12 12.13 -23.20 21.06
C ASN A 12 12.16 -22.06 20.05
N VAL A 13 11.10 -21.90 19.27
CA VAL A 13 10.82 -20.67 18.53
C VAL A 13 9.45 -20.17 18.96
N GLU A 14 9.43 -19.06 19.70
CA GLU A 14 8.20 -18.31 19.97
C GLU A 14 7.93 -17.44 18.73
N GLU A 15 7.04 -17.90 17.84
CA GLU A 15 6.55 -17.08 16.73
C GLU A 15 5.18 -16.49 17.08
N GLU A 16 5.11 -15.16 17.08
CA GLU A 16 3.87 -14.41 17.23
C GLU A 16 3.24 -14.19 15.84
N LEU A 17 2.05 -14.76 15.62
CA LEU A 17 1.35 -14.73 14.32
C LEU A 17 0.08 -13.89 14.41
N TRP A 18 -0.09 -12.94 13.49
CA TRP A 18 -1.28 -12.10 13.35
C TRP A 18 -2.04 -12.48 12.06
N GLY A 19 -3.38 -12.45 12.02
CA GLY A 19 -4.12 -12.88 10.81
C GLY A 19 -5.55 -12.31 10.69
N THR A 20 -6.01 -12.07 9.45
CA THR A 20 -7.41 -11.74 9.12
C THR A 20 -7.86 -12.34 7.78
N TYR A 21 -9.05 -12.95 7.81
CA TYR A 21 -9.94 -13.42 6.74
C TYR A 21 -9.68 -14.77 6.05
N LYS A 22 -10.79 -15.46 5.74
CA LYS A 22 -10.92 -16.91 5.49
C LYS A 22 -11.65 -17.15 4.16
N PHE A 23 -11.03 -17.87 3.23
CA PHE A 23 -11.73 -18.66 2.22
C PHE A 23 -10.94 -19.96 2.02
N GLY A 24 -11.54 -21.10 2.40
CA GLY A 24 -10.92 -22.43 2.24
C GLY A 24 -9.74 -22.71 3.17
N HIS A 25 -10.00 -23.01 4.44
CA HIS A 25 -9.16 -23.75 5.40
C HIS A 25 -7.68 -23.38 5.63
N ASN A 26 -7.12 -22.32 5.03
CA ASN A 26 -5.74 -21.90 5.26
C ASN A 26 -5.68 -20.57 6.05
N LEU A 27 -4.91 -20.58 7.16
CA LEU A 27 -4.54 -19.37 7.90
C LEU A 27 -3.47 -18.62 7.09
N ILE A 28 -3.76 -17.39 6.68
CA ILE A 28 -2.77 -16.50 6.06
C ILE A 28 -2.13 -15.66 7.17
N VAL A 29 -0.82 -15.82 7.34
CA VAL A 29 -0.02 -15.07 8.30
C VAL A 29 0.16 -13.65 7.77
N HIS A 30 -0.19 -12.67 8.60
CA HIS A 30 0.06 -11.25 8.37
C HIS A 30 0.98 -10.71 9.47
N ARG A 31 1.81 -9.74 9.12
CA ARG A 31 2.64 -8.98 10.07
C ARG A 31 2.45 -7.50 9.77
N LYS A 32 2.63 -6.62 10.77
CA LYS A 32 2.67 -5.16 10.55
C LYS A 32 3.83 -4.82 9.61
N LYS A 33 3.61 -3.84 8.72
CA LYS A 33 4.50 -3.25 7.69
C LYS A 33 5.95 -3.78 7.65
N PHE A 34 6.40 -4.20 6.47
CA PHE A 34 7.81 -4.59 6.17
C PHE A 34 8.39 -5.73 7.01
N ALA A 35 7.56 -6.63 7.54
CA ALA A 35 8.10 -7.83 8.17
C ALA A 35 8.36 -8.94 7.13
N ALA A 36 9.30 -9.82 7.49
CA ALA A 36 9.84 -10.95 6.73
C ALA A 36 8.83 -11.71 5.85
N PRO A 37 9.27 -12.32 4.73
CA PRO A 37 8.41 -13.01 3.77
C PRO A 37 7.48 -14.00 4.46
N ALA A 38 6.19 -13.95 4.12
CA ALA A 38 5.17 -14.88 4.63
C ALA A 38 5.34 -16.29 4.05
N TYR A 39 6.05 -16.41 2.92
CA TYR A 39 6.39 -17.67 2.28
C TYR A 39 7.70 -17.51 1.50
N THR A 40 8.60 -18.47 1.67
CA THR A 40 9.85 -18.59 0.90
C THR A 40 9.85 -19.93 0.17
N LYS A 41 9.78 -19.91 -1.17
CA LYS A 41 10.01 -21.12 -1.99
C LYS A 41 11.20 -20.85 -2.91
N GLY A 42 12.36 -21.34 -2.51
CA GLY A 42 13.61 -21.00 -3.18
C GLY A 42 13.96 -19.53 -2.98
N LYS A 43 14.05 -18.75 -4.08
CA LYS A 43 14.32 -17.29 -4.06
C LYS A 43 13.06 -16.43 -4.12
N GLU A 44 11.88 -17.03 -4.25
CA GLU A 44 10.63 -16.28 -4.32
C GLU A 44 10.13 -15.96 -2.91
N GLU A 45 10.12 -14.67 -2.58
CA GLU A 45 9.62 -14.11 -1.33
C GLU A 45 8.23 -13.52 -1.56
N SER A 46 7.22 -14.03 -0.84
CA SER A 46 5.85 -13.50 -0.89
C SER A 46 5.57 -12.66 0.34
N TYR A 47 5.09 -11.44 0.15
CA TYR A 47 4.75 -10.53 1.24
C TYR A 47 3.25 -10.28 1.27
N PHE A 48 2.69 -10.08 2.46
CA PHE A 48 1.27 -9.73 2.60
C PHE A 48 1.10 -8.51 3.49
N VAL A 49 0.33 -7.53 3.00
CA VAL A 49 -0.08 -6.36 3.76
C VAL A 49 -1.60 -6.36 3.85
N ASN A 50 -2.14 -6.43 5.07
CA ASN A 50 -3.59 -6.44 5.35
C ASN A 50 -4.39 -7.50 4.55
N GLY A 51 -3.86 -8.68 4.30
CA GLY A 51 -4.56 -9.69 3.46
C GLY A 51 -4.12 -9.73 2.00
N TYR A 52 -3.47 -8.68 1.51
CA TYR A 52 -3.18 -8.52 0.08
C TYR A 52 -1.73 -8.90 -0.25
N PRO A 53 -1.49 -9.63 -1.35
CA PRO A 53 -0.15 -10.02 -1.76
C PRO A 53 0.62 -8.84 -2.36
N TYR A 54 1.90 -8.76 -2.02
CA TYR A 54 2.88 -7.81 -2.54
C TYR A 54 4.17 -8.56 -2.87
N ILE A 55 4.90 -8.02 -3.83
CA ILE A 55 6.27 -8.43 -4.16
C ILE A 55 7.22 -7.33 -3.69
N LEU A 56 8.40 -7.73 -3.19
CA LEU A 56 9.48 -6.79 -2.93
C LEU A 56 10.30 -6.63 -4.22
N LYS A 57 10.33 -5.41 -4.76
CA LYS A 57 11.12 -5.06 -5.93
C LYS A 57 11.87 -3.77 -5.66
N ASP A 58 13.19 -3.81 -5.76
CA ASP A 58 14.07 -2.64 -5.54
C ASP A 58 13.81 -1.94 -4.19
N GLY A 59 13.50 -2.72 -3.15
CA GLY A 59 13.17 -2.21 -1.81
C GLY A 59 11.73 -1.67 -1.65
N LEU A 60 10.92 -1.72 -2.71
CA LEU A 60 9.52 -1.27 -2.70
C LEU A 60 8.58 -2.48 -2.67
N MET A 61 7.52 -2.35 -1.89
CA MET A 61 6.44 -3.34 -1.85
C MET A 61 5.44 -2.98 -2.93
N ILE A 62 5.40 -3.76 -4.00
CA ILE A 62 4.55 -3.52 -5.18
C ILE A 62 3.43 -4.55 -5.21
N ARG A 63 2.20 -4.08 -5.40
CA ARG A 63 1.04 -4.95 -5.57
C ARG A 63 0.95 -5.43 -7.01
N GLU A 64 1.09 -6.74 -7.21
CA GLU A 64 0.88 -7.37 -8.52
C GLU A 64 -0.60 -7.73 -8.66
N ILE A 65 -1.40 -6.85 -9.28
CA ILE A 65 -2.76 -7.20 -9.68
C ILE A 65 -2.68 -7.71 -11.12
N PHE A 66 -2.81 -9.03 -11.27
CA PHE A 66 -2.72 -9.82 -12.49
C PHE A 66 -1.30 -10.09 -13.01
N LYS A 67 -0.82 -11.31 -12.75
CA LYS A 67 0.39 -11.96 -13.32
C LYS A 67 0.61 -11.78 -14.84
N TYR A 68 -0.43 -11.38 -15.57
CA TYR A 68 -0.43 -11.21 -17.03
C TYR A 68 -0.65 -9.76 -17.50
N SER A 69 -1.06 -8.86 -16.60
CA SER A 69 -1.22 -7.44 -16.89
C SER A 69 -0.07 -6.72 -16.23
N LYS A 70 0.82 -6.10 -17.01
CA LYS A 70 1.94 -5.28 -16.49
C LYS A 70 1.46 -3.99 -15.79
N ARG A 71 0.21 -3.91 -15.35
CA ARG A 71 -0.40 -2.72 -14.74
C ARG A 71 -0.40 -2.87 -13.23
N VAL A 72 0.24 -1.90 -12.58
CA VAL A 72 0.17 -1.69 -11.15
C VAL A 72 -1.19 -1.05 -10.87
N LEU A 73 -2.08 -1.78 -10.20
CA LEU A 73 -3.43 -1.33 -9.85
C LEU A 73 -3.56 -1.30 -8.32
N SER A 74 -4.28 -0.31 -7.82
CA SER A 74 -4.61 -0.22 -6.39
C SER A 74 -5.96 -0.83 -6.08
N GLY A 75 -6.16 -1.15 -4.81
CA GLY A 75 -7.48 -1.45 -4.26
C GLY A 75 -8.10 -0.16 -3.74
N GLU A 76 -9.38 -0.21 -3.37
CA GLU A 76 -10.04 0.92 -2.72
C GLU A 76 -9.30 1.36 -1.45
N ASN A 77 -8.77 0.40 -0.67
CA ASN A 77 -8.16 0.65 0.63
C ASN A 77 -6.64 0.39 0.67
N GLU A 78 -6.09 -0.25 -0.35
CA GLU A 78 -4.71 -0.75 -0.33
C GLU A 78 -3.89 -0.15 -1.47
N PRO A 79 -2.73 0.45 -1.14
CA PRO A 79 -1.90 1.12 -2.12
C PRO A 79 -1.27 0.10 -3.07
N ALA A 80 -1.00 0.52 -4.29
CA ALA A 80 -0.26 -0.35 -5.20
C ALA A 80 1.25 -0.32 -4.93
N VAL A 81 1.77 0.76 -4.34
CA VAL A 81 3.17 0.86 -3.92
C VAL A 81 3.24 1.30 -2.46
N LEU A 82 4.03 0.58 -1.67
CA LEU A 82 4.33 0.91 -0.28
C LEU A 82 5.85 1.03 -0.11
N TYR A 83 6.28 2.20 0.38
CA TYR A 83 7.68 2.54 0.62
C TYR A 83 8.11 2.16 2.04
N PRO A 84 9.39 1.81 2.27
CA PRO A 84 9.94 1.48 3.59
C PRO A 84 9.66 2.53 4.68
N ASN A 85 9.69 3.81 4.31
CA ASN A 85 9.37 4.92 5.22
C ASN A 85 7.87 5.00 5.60
N GLY A 86 7.01 4.21 4.94
CA GLY A 86 5.58 4.20 5.15
C GLY A 86 4.76 5.06 4.19
N THR A 87 5.41 5.73 3.23
CA THR A 87 4.75 6.42 2.10
C THR A 87 4.00 5.42 1.24
N LYS A 88 2.86 5.82 0.69
CA LYS A 88 1.95 4.97 -0.06
C LYS A 88 1.52 5.67 -1.34
N GLU A 89 1.39 4.91 -2.41
CA GLU A 89 0.89 5.41 -3.70
C GLU A 89 -0.22 4.54 -4.24
N TRP A 90 -1.20 5.21 -4.85
CA TRP A 90 -2.34 4.60 -5.50
C TRP A 90 -2.33 4.88 -7.01
N TYR A 91 -2.60 3.84 -7.77
CA TYR A 91 -2.57 3.78 -9.21
C TYR A 91 -3.86 3.17 -9.76
N CYS A 92 -4.39 3.76 -10.83
CA CYS A 92 -5.42 3.21 -11.68
C CYS A 92 -4.89 3.20 -13.12
N ASP A 93 -4.97 2.06 -13.80
CA ASP A 93 -4.42 1.86 -15.16
C ASP A 93 -2.97 2.35 -15.34
N GLY A 94 -2.13 2.17 -14.31
CA GLY A 94 -0.72 2.58 -14.33
C GLY A 94 -0.48 4.08 -14.16
N MET A 95 -1.51 4.86 -13.88
CA MET A 95 -1.40 6.30 -13.58
C MET A 95 -1.75 6.58 -12.12
N LEU A 96 -1.08 7.56 -11.50
CA LEU A 96 -1.45 8.03 -10.16
C LEU A 96 -2.92 8.46 -10.15
N HIS A 97 -3.72 7.79 -9.34
CA HIS A 97 -5.15 8.00 -9.27
C HIS A 97 -5.70 7.36 -8.00
N ARG A 98 -6.52 8.10 -7.26
CA ARG A 98 -7.41 7.54 -6.25
C ARG A 98 -8.70 8.35 -6.18
N LEU A 99 -9.84 7.68 -6.27
CA LEU A 99 -11.13 8.35 -6.23
C LEU A 99 -11.35 8.97 -4.83
N ASN A 100 -11.65 10.27 -4.76
CA ASN A 100 -11.97 11.04 -3.54
C ASN A 100 -10.88 11.15 -2.45
N PHE A 101 -9.82 10.36 -2.53
CA PHE A 101 -8.73 10.28 -1.55
C PHE A 101 -7.38 10.66 -2.18
N PRO A 102 -6.34 10.94 -1.38
CA PRO A 102 -5.01 11.18 -1.92
C PRO A 102 -4.49 9.98 -2.71
N ALA A 103 -3.91 10.24 -3.88
CA ALA A 103 -3.19 9.23 -4.64
C ALA A 103 -1.77 9.01 -4.08
N ILE A 104 -1.24 9.96 -3.29
CA ILE A 104 0.00 9.80 -2.54
C ILE A 104 -0.26 10.23 -1.09
N GLU A 105 0.09 9.36 -0.15
CA GLU A 105 0.14 9.67 1.29
C GLU A 105 1.60 9.52 1.73
N TYR A 106 2.23 10.63 2.10
CA TYR A 106 3.61 10.63 2.59
C TYR A 106 3.69 10.20 4.05
N SER A 107 4.83 9.59 4.42
CA SER A 107 5.09 9.17 5.80
C SER A 107 5.07 10.30 6.83
N ASN A 108 5.29 11.56 6.42
CA ASN A 108 5.24 12.75 7.25
C ASN A 108 3.84 13.36 7.39
N GLY A 109 2.82 12.79 6.73
CA GLY A 109 1.43 13.28 6.77
C GLY A 109 1.04 14.17 5.59
N ASP A 110 1.98 14.57 4.74
CA ASP A 110 1.67 15.32 3.52
C ASP A 110 0.90 14.44 2.53
N VAL A 111 0.10 15.07 1.65
CA VAL A 111 -0.76 14.35 0.71
C VAL A 111 -0.80 15.01 -0.66
N GLU A 112 -0.90 14.18 -1.70
CA GLU A 112 -1.19 14.63 -3.07
C GLU A 112 -2.39 13.90 -3.66
N TYR A 113 -3.27 14.66 -4.30
CA TYR A 113 -4.44 14.19 -5.02
C TYR A 113 -4.16 14.22 -6.52
N TRP A 114 -4.37 13.08 -7.15
CA TRP A 114 -4.15 12.89 -8.57
C TRP A 114 -5.37 12.21 -9.20
N GLN A 115 -5.71 12.62 -10.41
CA GLN A 115 -6.69 11.97 -11.26
C GLN A 115 -6.06 11.73 -12.62
N TRP A 116 -6.00 10.46 -13.04
CA TRP A 116 -5.48 10.05 -14.35
C TRP A 116 -4.06 10.59 -14.62
N GLY A 117 -3.19 10.53 -13.61
CA GLY A 117 -1.79 10.97 -13.73
C GLY A 117 -1.60 12.49 -13.73
N LYS A 118 -2.65 13.27 -13.41
CA LYS A 118 -2.57 14.73 -13.28
C LYS A 118 -2.95 15.15 -11.86
N ARG A 119 -2.20 16.10 -11.28
CA ARG A 119 -2.58 16.72 -9.99
C ARG A 119 -3.93 17.41 -10.15
N HIS A 120 -4.91 16.97 -9.37
CA HIS A 120 -6.28 17.49 -9.45
C HIS A 120 -7.04 17.12 -8.18
N ARG A 121 -7.80 18.07 -7.63
CA ARG A 121 -8.83 17.79 -6.62
C ARG A 121 -10.03 18.71 -6.78
N GLN A 122 -11.23 18.13 -6.86
CA GLN A 122 -12.46 18.91 -6.87
C GLN A 122 -12.72 19.51 -5.48
N GLY A 123 -12.94 20.83 -5.43
CA GLY A 123 -13.37 21.52 -4.21
C GLY A 123 -12.30 21.68 -3.11
N GLY A 124 -11.04 21.34 -3.36
CA GLY A 124 -9.98 21.42 -2.36
C GLY A 124 -8.57 21.46 -2.95
N PRO A 125 -7.53 21.57 -2.12
CA PRO A 125 -6.16 21.59 -2.58
C PRO A 125 -5.75 20.21 -3.11
N ALA A 126 -5.05 20.19 -4.24
CA ALA A 126 -4.50 18.98 -4.81
C ALA A 126 -3.19 18.56 -4.13
N VAL A 127 -2.48 19.48 -3.46
CA VAL A 127 -1.29 19.18 -2.66
C VAL A 127 -1.39 19.88 -1.31
N VAL A 128 -1.11 19.16 -0.23
CA VAL A 128 -1.06 19.69 1.14
C VAL A 128 0.28 19.30 1.75
N ILE A 129 1.09 20.29 2.13
CA ILE A 129 2.44 20.13 2.69
C ILE A 129 2.53 20.95 3.98
N GLY A 130 2.41 20.30 5.13
CA GLY A 130 2.14 20.97 6.40
C GLY A 130 0.92 21.88 6.28
N ASP A 131 1.07 23.17 6.59
CA ASP A 131 -0.01 24.15 6.49
C ASP A 131 -0.21 24.71 5.07
N ARG A 132 0.72 24.41 4.14
CA ARG A 132 0.70 24.94 2.78
C ARG A 132 -0.22 24.12 1.89
N GLN A 133 -1.04 24.81 1.12
CA GLN A 133 -2.04 24.19 0.25
C GLN A 133 -1.88 24.70 -1.19
N TYR A 134 -1.93 23.80 -2.16
CA TYR A 134 -1.79 24.11 -3.58
C TYR A 134 -2.95 23.52 -4.37
N TRP A 135 -3.55 24.36 -5.22
CA TRP A 135 -4.65 23.96 -6.11
C TRP A 135 -4.11 23.72 -7.51
N PHE A 136 -4.53 22.59 -8.07
CA PHE A 136 -4.27 22.22 -9.45
C PHE A 136 -5.57 21.75 -10.10
N VAL A 137 -5.76 22.10 -11.37
CA VAL A 137 -6.84 21.61 -12.23
C VAL A 137 -6.19 20.97 -13.45
N ASP A 138 -6.37 19.67 -13.60
CA ASP A 138 -5.85 18.87 -14.71
C ASP A 138 -4.32 19.01 -14.92
N GLY A 139 -3.60 19.14 -13.79
CA GLY A 139 -2.15 19.29 -13.75
C GLY A 139 -1.68 20.74 -13.83
N GLU A 140 -2.55 21.70 -14.13
CA GLU A 140 -2.21 23.11 -14.19
C GLU A 140 -2.33 23.76 -12.82
N PHE A 141 -1.32 24.53 -12.43
CA PHE A 141 -1.31 25.27 -11.17
C PHE A 141 -2.31 26.42 -11.21
N VAL A 142 -3.12 26.54 -10.15
CA VAL A 142 -4.13 27.62 -10.04
C VAL A 142 -3.72 28.63 -8.98
N LYS A 143 -3.45 28.17 -7.75
CA LYS A 143 -3.11 29.04 -6.60
C LYS A 143 -2.46 28.26 -5.47
N CYS A 144 -1.90 28.99 -4.50
CA CYS A 144 -1.45 28.45 -3.23
C CYS A 144 -1.94 29.31 -2.05
N ILE A 145 -1.97 28.71 -0.86
CA ILE A 145 -2.24 29.36 0.43
C ILE A 145 -1.14 28.92 1.40
N PHE A 146 -0.66 29.87 2.20
CA PHE A 146 0.36 29.69 3.24
C PHE A 146 -0.22 30.00 4.61
#